data_AF-A0A3M5E3Y2-F1
#
_entry.id   AF-A0A3M5E3Y2-F1
#
_cell.length_a   1.000
_cell.length_b   1.000
_cell.length_c   1.000
_cell.angle_alpha   90.00
_cell.angle_beta   90.00
_cell.angle_gamma   90.00
#
_symmetry.space_group_name_H-M   'P 1'
#
loop_
_entity.id
_entity.type
_entity.pdbx_description
1 polymer ?
#
loop_
_entity_poly.entity_id
_entity_poly.type
_entity_poly.pdbx_seq_one_letter_code
_entity_poly.pdbx_strand_id
1 'polypeptide(L)' 'MLELLQDEGFRKDPPQLLVWEFPERYLPMASDLSQFDADWVAQLKASGGRDERLAASRND' A
#
# COMPACT_ATOMS: atom_id res chain seq x y z
N MET A 1 -7.78 -1.31 -0.17
CA MET A 1 -6.61 -1.10 0.73
C MET A 1 -6.34 0.37 1.00
N LEU A 2 -6.11 1.21 -0.02
CA LEU A 2 -5.88 2.64 0.20
C LEU A 2 -7.05 3.35 0.90
N GLU A 3 -8.29 3.01 0.54
CA GLU A 3 -9.50 3.46 1.25
C GLU A 3 -9.52 3.03 2.74
N LEU A 4 -9.10 1.80 3.05
CA LEU A 4 -9.02 1.30 4.42
C LEU A 4 -8.06 2.14 5.28
N LEU A 5 -6.94 2.60 4.70
CA LEU A 5 -6.00 3.49 5.40
C LEU A 5 -6.56 4.90 5.62
N GLN A 6 -7.60 5.29 4.89
CA GLN A 6 -8.29 6.56 5.04
C GLN A 6 -9.49 6.49 6.00
N ASP A 7 -10.01 5.29 6.24
CA ASP A 7 -11.11 5.06 7.15
C ASP A 7 -10.78 5.50 8.59
N GLU A 8 -11.70 6.25 9.19
CA GLU A 8 -11.52 6.78 10.54
C GLU A 8 -11.53 5.68 11.60
N GLY A 9 -12.33 4.63 11.41
CA GLY A 9 -12.38 3.48 12.31
C GLY A 9 -11.05 2.75 12.35
N PHE A 10 -10.48 2.49 11.18
CA PHE A 10 -9.16 1.89 11.03
C PHE A 10 -8.04 2.75 11.64
N ARG A 11 -8.10 4.07 11.47
CA ARG A 11 -7.10 4.99 12.06
C ARG A 11 -7.19 5.09 13.57
N LYS A 12 -8.39 5.01 14.12
CA LYS A 12 -8.65 5.16 15.56
C LYS A 12 -8.33 3.88 16.34
N ASP A 13 -8.60 2.73 15.76
CA ASP A 13 -8.36 1.42 16.37
C ASP A 13 -7.78 0.45 15.33
N PRO A 14 -6.49 0.61 14.97
CA PRO A 14 -5.88 -0.23 13.96
C PRO A 14 -5.72 -1.68 14.47
N PRO A 15 -6.04 -2.69 13.65
CA PRO A 15 -5.82 -4.07 14.02
C PRO A 15 -4.32 -4.36 14.19
N GLN A 16 -3.98 -5.28 15.09
CA GLN A 16 -2.59 -5.71 15.30
C GLN A 16 -2.00 -6.43 14.07
N LEU A 17 -2.86 -7.07 13.28
CA LEU A 17 -2.47 -7.78 12.06
C LEU A 17 -3.43 -7.44 10.93
N LEU A 18 -2.86 -7.01 9.81
CA LEU A 18 -3.58 -6.83 8.55
C LEU A 18 -3.00 -7.78 7.51
N VAL A 19 -3.77 -8.80 7.14
CA VAL A 19 -3.41 -9.68 6.02
C VAL A 19 -3.92 -9.03 4.74
N TRP A 20 -3.00 -8.59 3.89
CA TRP A 20 -3.33 -8.03 2.60
C TRP A 20 -3.01 -9.03 1.49
N GLU A 21 -4.04 -9.54 0.83
CA GLU A 21 -3.91 -10.43 -0.33
C GLU A 21 -3.75 -9.57 -1.59
N PHE A 22 -2.63 -9.77 -2.30
CA PHE A 22 -2.33 -9.04 -3.53
C PHE A 22 -1.86 -10.04 -4.61
N PRO A 23 -2.78 -10.49 -5.48
CA PRO A 23 -2.44 -11.40 -6.58
C PRO A 23 -1.42 -10.82 -7.56
N GLU A 24 -0.46 -11.64 -8.00
CA GLU A 24 0.64 -11.21 -8.88
C GLU A 24 0.17 -10.60 -10.21
N ARG A 25 -1.00 -11.01 -10.71
CA ARG A 25 -1.60 -10.44 -11.93
C ARG A 25 -1.89 -8.94 -11.84
N TYR A 26 -1.95 -8.36 -10.64
CA TYR A 26 -2.15 -6.93 -10.45
C TYR A 26 -0.84 -6.13 -10.48
N LEU A 27 0.33 -6.77 -10.40
CA LEU A 27 1.63 -6.10 -10.51
C LEU A 27 1.81 -5.34 -11.83
N PRO A 28 1.49 -5.90 -13.02
CA PRO A 28 1.61 -5.17 -14.28
C PRO A 28 0.42 -4.24 -14.57
N MET A 29 -0.66 -4.28 -13.79
CA MET A 29 -1.82 -3.41 -14.01
C MET A 29 -1.62 -2.04 -13.35
N ALA A 30 -1.86 -0.98 -14.12
CA ALA A 30 -1.92 0.36 -13.55
C ALA A 30 -3.10 0.47 -12.57
N SER A 31 -2.83 1.00 -11.38
CA SER A 31 -3.89 1.35 -10.42
C SER A 31 -4.41 2.75 -10.73
N ASP A 32 -5.72 2.92 -10.79
CA ASP A 32 -6.33 4.25 -10.82
C ASP A 32 -6.34 4.84 -9.41
N LEU A 33 -5.59 5.93 -9.25
CA LEU A 33 -5.42 6.64 -7.98
C LEU A 33 -6.05 8.04 -8.01
N SER A 34 -6.78 8.38 -9.08
CA SER A 34 -7.33 9.74 -9.29
C SER A 34 -8.31 10.19 -8.21
N GLN A 35 -8.92 9.24 -7.50
CA GLN A 35 -9.83 9.49 -6.38
C GLN A 35 -9.13 9.90 -5.07
N PHE A 36 -7.81 9.73 -4.97
CA PHE A 36 -7.06 10.02 -3.75
C PHE A 36 -6.32 11.36 -3.86
N ASP A 37 -6.09 11.99 -2.71
CA ASP A 37 -5.26 13.19 -2.62
C ASP A 37 -3.84 12.94 -3.13
N ALA A 38 -3.38 13.80 -4.03
CA ALA A 38 -2.11 13.62 -4.74
C ALA A 38 -0.89 13.73 -3.81
N ASP A 39 -0.95 14.64 -2.82
CA ASP A 39 0.13 14.84 -1.86
C ASP A 39 0.21 13.66 -0.88
N TRP A 40 -0.94 13.10 -0.49
CA TRP A 40 -1.01 11.89 0.31
C TRP A 40 -0.43 10.68 -0.44
N VAL A 41 -0.78 10.49 -1.72
CA VAL A 41 -0.20 9.42 -2.55
C VAL A 41 1.32 9.61 -2.71
N ALA A 42 1.80 10.85 -2.87
CA ALA A 42 3.22 11.14 -2.95
C ALA A 42 3.96 10.77 -1.65
N GLN A 43 3.38 11.09 -0.49
CA GLN A 43 3.90 10.68 0.81
C GLN A 43 3.94 9.16 0.97
N LEU A 44 2.87 8.46 0.54
CA LEU A 44 2.82 7.00 0.59
C LEU A 44 3.95 6.38 -0.25
N LYS A 45 4.17 6.86 -1.48
CA LYS A 45 5.27 6.41 -2.35
C LYS A 45 6.64 6.69 -1.74
N ALA A 46 6.85 7.89 -1.20
CA ALA A 46 8.11 8.26 -0.53
C ALA A 46 8.39 7.39 0.71
N SER A 47 7.34 6.95 1.41
CA SER A 47 7.48 6.04 2.54
C SER A 47 7.85 4.61 2.13
N GLY A 48 7.29 4.10 1.02
CA GLY A 48 7.55 2.76 0.49
C GLY A 48 8.91 2.58 -0.20
N GLY A 49 9.51 3.66 -0.71
CA GLY A 49 10.86 3.61 -1.32
C GLY A 49 12.00 3.27 -0.34
N ARG A 50 11.73 3.20 0.97
CA ARG A 50 12.72 2.70 1.95
C ARG A 50 12.81 1.17 2.01
N ASP A 51 11.81 0.46 1.47
CA ASP A 51 11.64 -0.99 1.56
C ASP A 51 11.75 -1.71 0.19
N GLU A 52 12.49 -1.15 -0.78
CA GLU A 52 12.73 -1.75 -2.11
C GLU A 52 13.39 -3.15 -2.06
N ARG A 53 13.76 -3.66 -0.87
CA ARG A 53 14.38 -4.99 -0.68
C ARG A 53 13.41 -6.12 -0.34
N LEU A 54 12.11 -5.85 -0.14
CA LEU A 54 11.18 -6.91 0.29
C LEU A 54 10.75 -7.85 -0.84
N ALA A 55 10.73 -7.38 -2.10
CA ALA A 55 10.42 -8.22 -3.28
C ALA A 55 11.66 -8.88 -3.92
N ALA A 56 12.87 -8.38 -3.62
CA ALA A 56 14.12 -8.85 -4.25
C ALA A 56 14.88 -9.91 -3.43
N SER A 57 14.42 -10.25 -2.22
CA SER A 57 15.14 -11.17 -1.31
C SER A 57 14.40 -12.50 -1.12
N ARG A 58 14.18 -13.26 -2.19
CA ARG A 58 14.06 -14.72 -2.11
C ARG A 58 14.43 -15.36 -3.44
N ASN A 59 15.72 -15.39 -3.74
CA ASN A 59 16.32 -16.40 -4.60
C ASN A 59 17.84 -16.47 -4.37
N ASP A 60 18.25 -17.07 -3.25
CA ASP A 60 19.34 -18.08 -3.16
C ASP A 60 19.29 -18.72 -1.76
#